data_AF-A0A7Y5NEQ3-F1
#
_entry.id   AF-A0A7Y5NEQ3-F1
#
_cell.length_a   1.000
_cell.length_b   1.000
_cell.length_c   1.000
_cell.angle_alpha   90.00
_cell.angle_beta   90.00
_cell.angle_gamma   90.00
#
_symmetry.space_group_name_H-M   'P 1'
#
loop_
_entity.id
_entity.type
_entity.pdbx_description
1 polymer ?
#
loop_
_entity_poly.entity_id
_entity_poly.type
_entity_poly.pdbx_seq_one_letter_code
_entity_poly.pdbx_strand_id
1 'polypeptide(L)'
;MTGTETGNVPEQFREVMQWNAEQLHPEYEHLLTSWPVTLRAEIAGLGEVLFCHATPQSDTEIFTRLTPEDRLLSVFAGLNVPVVICGHTNMQFERMIGRIRVMNASSVGMPFGEPGAYWLLLGPNIQLQYTNYNLAKAAECIRATNYPQARDFAAQNVLQPLAEEKMLEVFAKVELR
;
A
#
# COMPACT_ATOMS: atom_id res chain seq x y z
N MET A 1 0.63 -13.60 17.87
CA MET A 1 -0.77 -13.37 17.50
C MET A 1 -1.28 -14.67 16.91
N THR A 2 -2.12 -15.43 17.60
CA THR A 2 -2.91 -16.47 16.89
C THR A 2 -3.86 -15.69 16.01
N GLY A 3 -3.47 -15.43 14.76
CA GLY A 3 -4.22 -14.59 13.81
C GLY A 3 -5.68 -14.99 13.85
N THR A 4 -6.51 -14.15 14.47
CA THR A 4 -7.93 -14.47 14.63
C THR A 4 -8.59 -14.06 13.33
N GLU A 5 -9.08 -15.04 12.58
CA GLU A 5 -9.76 -14.79 11.31
C GLU A 5 -11.00 -13.92 11.56
N THR A 6 -11.03 -12.70 11.02
CA THR A 6 -12.09 -11.74 11.27
C THR A 6 -13.34 -11.97 10.40
N GLY A 7 -13.42 -13.10 9.69
CA GLY A 7 -14.51 -13.45 8.74
C GLY A 7 -14.58 -12.57 7.49
N ASN A 8 -13.91 -11.41 7.49
CA ASN A 8 -13.89 -10.43 6.41
C ASN A 8 -12.84 -10.74 5.33
N VAL A 9 -11.92 -11.68 5.61
CA VAL A 9 -10.88 -12.09 4.65
C VAL A 9 -11.47 -13.15 3.70
N PRO A 10 -11.44 -12.92 2.37
CA PRO A 10 -11.85 -13.91 1.39
C PRO A 10 -11.12 -15.24 1.57
N GLU A 11 -11.82 -16.36 1.38
CA GLU A 11 -11.31 -17.73 1.67
C GLU A 11 -9.93 -18.01 1.06
N GLN A 12 -9.74 -17.59 -0.20
CA GLN A 12 -8.49 -17.75 -0.93
C GLN A 12 -7.26 -17.06 -0.30
N PHE A 13 -7.46 -16.11 0.63
CA PHE A 13 -6.37 -15.38 1.30
C PHE A 13 -6.15 -15.85 2.75
N ARG A 14 -7.01 -16.70 3.31
CA ARG A 14 -6.96 -17.05 4.74
C ARG A 14 -5.70 -17.83 5.10
N GLU A 15 -5.33 -18.84 4.31
CA GLU A 15 -4.14 -19.67 4.55
C GLU A 15 -2.86 -18.83 4.62
N VAL A 16 -2.65 -17.94 3.66
CA VAL A 16 -1.45 -17.08 3.63
C VAL A 16 -1.45 -16.05 4.76
N MET A 17 -2.60 -15.52 5.14
CA MET A 17 -2.71 -14.59 6.28
C MET A 17 -2.41 -15.30 7.60
N GLN A 18 -2.93 -16.52 7.79
CA GLN A 18 -2.62 -17.33 8.96
C GLN A 18 -1.13 -17.67 9.01
N TRP A 19 -0.54 -18.13 7.90
CA TRP A 19 0.87 -18.43 7.83
C TRP A 19 1.74 -17.21 8.18
N ASN A 20 1.41 -16.02 7.64
CA ASN A 20 2.10 -14.77 7.96
C ASN A 20 2.02 -14.45 9.46
N ALA A 21 0.85 -14.61 10.08
CA ALA A 21 0.67 -14.40 11.52
C ALA A 21 1.51 -15.38 12.36
N GLU A 22 1.63 -16.64 11.93
CA GLU A 22 2.45 -17.67 12.58
C GLU A 22 3.96 -17.40 12.49
N GLN A 23 4.42 -16.64 11.48
CA GLN A 23 5.84 -16.26 11.36
C GLN A 23 6.22 -15.08 12.25
N LEU A 24 5.25 -14.34 12.82
CA LEU A 24 5.53 -13.18 13.66
C LEU A 24 6.01 -13.60 15.03
N HIS A 25 7.22 -13.18 15.39
CA HIS A 25 7.73 -13.35 16.74
C HIS A 25 6.84 -12.61 17.75
N PRO A 26 6.54 -13.17 18.94
CA PRO A 26 5.62 -12.57 19.90
C PRO A 26 5.96 -11.11 20.29
N GLU A 27 7.24 -10.72 20.25
CA GLU A 27 7.64 -9.34 20.54
C GLU A 27 7.15 -8.33 19.47
N TYR A 28 6.97 -8.76 18.23
CA TYR A 28 6.46 -7.91 17.16
C TYR A 28 4.95 -7.71 17.25
N GLU A 29 4.21 -8.60 17.91
CA GLU A 29 2.76 -8.44 18.07
C GLU A 29 2.42 -7.16 18.83
N HIS A 30 3.08 -6.92 19.96
CA HIS A 30 2.87 -5.70 20.73
C HIS A 30 3.32 -4.45 19.96
N LEU A 31 4.43 -4.55 19.23
CA LEU A 31 4.93 -3.46 18.41
C LEU A 31 3.94 -3.09 17.29
N LEU A 32 3.50 -4.06 16.50
CA LEU A 32 2.60 -3.84 15.36
C LEU A 32 1.23 -3.31 15.81
N THR A 33 0.70 -3.84 16.91
CA THR A 33 -0.58 -3.38 17.48
C THR A 33 -0.50 -1.98 18.10
N SER A 34 0.70 -1.50 18.43
CA SER A 34 0.91 -0.13 18.92
C SER A 34 0.93 0.94 17.84
N TRP A 35 1.02 0.55 16.56
CA TRP A 35 1.12 1.51 15.47
C TRP A 35 -0.19 2.26 15.27
N PRO A 36 -0.14 3.59 15.14
CA PRO A 36 -1.34 4.36 14.90
C PRO A 36 -1.82 4.15 13.46
N VAL A 37 -3.14 4.19 13.26
CA VAL A 37 -3.75 4.11 11.92
C VAL A 37 -3.37 5.29 11.02
N THR A 38 -3.03 6.43 11.64
CA THR A 38 -2.49 7.61 10.96
C THR A 38 -1.33 8.20 11.74
N LEU A 39 -0.38 8.81 11.03
CA LEU A 39 0.75 9.53 11.62
C LEU A 39 0.79 10.94 11.03
N ARG A 40 0.99 11.96 11.87
CA ARG A 40 1.27 13.33 11.42
C ARG A 40 2.73 13.65 11.70
N ALA A 41 3.42 14.22 10.72
CA ALA A 41 4.81 14.63 10.88
C ALA A 41 5.09 15.93 10.11
N GLU A 42 5.86 16.82 10.73
CA GLU A 42 6.33 18.03 10.08
C GLU A 42 7.49 17.71 9.13
N ILE A 43 7.34 18.00 7.85
CA ILE A 43 8.38 17.80 6.84
C ILE A 43 8.84 19.16 6.32
N ALA A 44 10.14 19.40 6.39
CA ALA A 44 10.75 20.66 5.97
C ALA A 44 10.39 20.98 4.50
N GLY A 45 9.66 22.08 4.32
CA GLY A 45 9.18 22.59 3.03
C GLY A 45 7.83 22.03 2.54
N LEU A 46 7.26 21.02 3.19
CA LEU A 46 5.89 20.55 2.94
C LEU A 46 4.90 20.95 4.04
N GLY A 47 5.40 21.25 5.24
CA GLY A 47 4.58 21.47 6.43
C GLY A 47 4.15 20.15 7.07
N GLU A 48 2.99 20.16 7.75
CA GLU A 48 2.42 18.95 8.35
C GLU A 48 1.95 17.97 7.27
N VAL A 49 2.47 16.74 7.29
CA VAL A 49 2.08 15.65 6.38
C VAL A 49 1.35 14.58 7.18
N LEU A 50 0.20 14.13 6.67
CA LEU A 50 -0.53 12.99 7.22
C LEU A 50 -0.19 11.72 6.43
N PHE A 51 0.14 10.64 7.14
CA PHE A 51 0.38 9.32 6.60
C PHE A 51 -0.75 8.38 7.01
N CYS A 52 -1.24 7.57 6.08
CA CYS A 52 -2.22 6.52 6.30
C CYS A 52 -1.93 5.34 5.36
N HIS A 53 -2.49 4.15 5.61
CA HIS A 53 -2.30 3.02 4.71
C HIS A 53 -3.12 3.16 3.43
N ALA A 54 -4.43 3.38 3.54
CA ALA A 54 -5.34 3.56 2.39
C ALA A 54 -6.00 4.94 2.44
N THR A 55 -7.00 5.13 3.30
CA THR A 55 -7.60 6.43 3.64
C THR A 55 -7.36 6.75 5.12
N PRO A 56 -7.55 8.00 5.58
CA PRO A 56 -7.37 8.31 6.99
C PRO A 56 -8.36 7.60 7.93
N GLN A 57 -9.49 7.11 7.39
CA GLN A 57 -10.55 6.46 8.16
C GLN A 57 -10.61 4.94 7.95
N SER A 58 -9.93 4.40 6.93
CA SER A 58 -9.95 2.97 6.59
C SER A 58 -8.63 2.52 5.99
N ASP A 59 -8.17 1.34 6.40
CA ASP A 59 -7.00 0.65 5.84
C ASP A 59 -7.35 -0.28 4.66
N THR A 60 -8.62 -0.39 4.28
CA THR A 60 -9.05 -1.25 3.17
C THR A 60 -9.80 -0.54 2.07
N GLU A 61 -10.10 0.76 2.23
CA GLU A 61 -10.79 1.53 1.20
C GLU A 61 -9.90 1.75 -0.02
N ILE A 62 -10.39 1.33 -1.17
CA ILE A 62 -9.68 1.46 -2.43
C ILE A 62 -10.10 2.74 -3.13
N PHE A 63 -9.10 3.55 -3.51
CA PHE A 63 -9.23 4.62 -4.49
C PHE A 63 -7.96 4.68 -5.35
N THR A 64 -8.11 5.23 -6.55
CA THR A 64 -7.07 5.23 -7.58
C THR A 64 -6.91 6.62 -8.18
N ARG A 65 -6.00 6.74 -9.15
CA ARG A 65 -5.89 7.95 -9.98
C ARG A 65 -7.14 8.24 -10.82
N LEU A 66 -8.03 7.26 -11.00
CA LEU A 66 -9.24 7.37 -11.81
C LEU A 66 -10.52 7.61 -11.00
N THR A 67 -10.49 7.43 -9.67
CA THR A 67 -11.67 7.62 -8.83
C THR A 67 -12.18 9.07 -8.92
N PRO A 68 -13.47 9.34 -9.16
CA PRO A 68 -14.00 10.70 -9.24
C PRO A 68 -13.69 11.53 -7.99
N GLU A 69 -13.35 12.80 -8.17
CA GLU A 69 -12.93 13.68 -7.05
C GLU A 69 -14.06 13.93 -6.05
N ASP A 70 -15.30 14.07 -6.52
CA ASP A 70 -16.49 14.31 -5.69
C ASP A 70 -16.70 13.23 -4.62
N ARG A 71 -16.35 11.97 -4.91
CA ARG A 71 -16.36 10.87 -3.94
C ARG A 71 -15.26 10.97 -2.89
N LEU A 72 -14.15 11.65 -3.20
CA LEU A 72 -12.99 11.76 -2.33
C LEU A 72 -13.02 13.02 -1.44
N LEU A 73 -13.79 14.04 -1.81
CA LEU A 73 -13.87 15.29 -1.06
C LEU A 73 -14.27 15.07 0.41
N SER A 74 -15.24 14.19 0.68
CA SER A 74 -15.68 13.86 2.05
C SER A 74 -14.65 13.04 2.82
N VAL A 75 -13.98 12.09 2.16
CA VAL A 75 -12.94 11.22 2.73
C VAL A 75 -11.78 12.05 3.28
N PHE A 76 -11.35 13.06 2.51
CA PHE A 76 -10.23 13.92 2.88
C PHE A 76 -10.64 15.26 3.51
N ALA A 77 -11.92 15.47 3.81
CA ALA A 77 -12.39 16.70 4.44
C ALA A 77 -11.87 16.85 5.88
N GLY A 78 -11.64 18.10 6.29
CA GLY A 78 -11.35 18.43 7.69
C GLY A 78 -9.99 17.98 8.24
N LEU A 79 -9.12 17.37 7.42
CA LEU A 79 -7.79 16.92 7.87
C LEU A 79 -6.86 18.08 8.25
N ASN A 80 -7.08 19.26 7.67
CA ASN A 80 -6.29 20.49 7.88
C ASN A 80 -4.79 20.31 7.64
N VAL A 81 -4.42 19.45 6.68
CA VAL A 81 -3.04 19.24 6.23
C VAL A 81 -2.90 19.57 4.75
N PRO A 82 -1.75 20.12 4.31
CA PRO A 82 -1.47 20.33 2.88
C PRO A 82 -1.25 19.04 2.10
N VAL A 83 -0.73 17.99 2.74
CA VAL A 83 -0.31 16.75 2.07
C VAL A 83 -0.79 15.51 2.83
N VAL A 84 -1.26 14.52 2.08
CA VAL A 84 -1.51 13.16 2.57
C VAL A 84 -0.69 12.16 1.76
N ILE A 85 -0.01 11.24 2.44
CA ILE A 85 0.68 10.11 1.83
C ILE A 85 -0.07 8.82 2.18
N CYS A 86 -0.42 8.05 1.15
CA CYS A 86 -1.08 6.76 1.25
C CYS A 86 -0.30 5.68 0.50
N GLY A 87 -0.77 4.43 0.60
CA GLY A 87 -0.27 3.26 -0.11
C GLY A 87 -1.43 2.39 -0.58
N HIS A 88 -1.50 1.16 -0.08
CA HIS A 88 -2.60 0.20 -0.29
C HIS A 88 -2.78 -0.35 -1.72
N THR A 89 -2.87 0.53 -2.73
CA THR A 89 -3.17 0.15 -4.11
C THR A 89 -1.95 -0.15 -4.97
N ASN A 90 -0.74 0.05 -4.44
CA ASN A 90 0.52 -0.34 -5.07
C ASN A 90 0.77 0.28 -6.46
N MET A 91 0.23 1.47 -6.70
CA MET A 91 0.42 2.25 -7.94
C MET A 91 0.69 3.70 -7.56
N GLN A 92 1.79 4.27 -8.06
CA GLN A 92 2.13 5.66 -7.72
C GLN A 92 1.14 6.60 -8.39
N PHE A 93 0.67 7.58 -7.63
CA PHE A 93 -0.06 8.70 -8.19
C PHE A 93 0.11 9.94 -7.35
N GLU A 94 -0.22 11.06 -7.98
CA GLU A 94 -0.38 12.35 -7.36
C GLU A 94 -1.74 12.90 -7.76
N ARG A 95 -2.49 13.43 -6.78
CA ARG A 95 -3.77 14.09 -7.01
C ARG A 95 -3.93 15.30 -6.12
N MET A 96 -4.61 16.31 -6.65
CA MET A 96 -5.27 17.31 -5.81
C MET A 96 -6.69 16.85 -5.53
N ILE A 97 -7.08 16.86 -4.26
CA ILE A 97 -8.45 16.56 -3.80
C ILE A 97 -8.89 17.73 -2.95
N GLY A 98 -9.74 18.60 -3.50
CA GLY A 98 -10.03 19.90 -2.93
C GLY A 98 -8.76 20.75 -2.79
N ARG A 99 -8.26 20.89 -1.56
CA ARG A 99 -7.03 21.65 -1.26
C ARG A 99 -5.84 20.78 -0.84
N ILE A 100 -6.04 19.48 -0.75
CA ILE A 100 -5.05 18.54 -0.22
C ILE A 100 -4.35 17.85 -1.38
N ARG A 101 -3.03 17.82 -1.35
CA ARG A 101 -2.21 17.02 -2.26
C ARG A 101 -2.10 15.60 -1.71
N VAL A 102 -2.69 14.63 -2.39
CA VAL A 102 -2.67 13.22 -2.00
C VAL A 102 -1.72 12.45 -2.91
N MET A 103 -0.74 11.79 -2.31
CA MET A 103 0.26 10.97 -3.00
C MET A 103 0.11 9.51 -2.59
N ASN A 104 0.22 8.60 -3.55
CA ASN A 104 0.37 7.18 -3.29
C ASN A 104 1.84 6.79 -3.47
N ALA A 105 2.44 6.23 -2.42
CA ALA A 105 3.84 5.82 -2.45
C ALA A 105 4.09 4.55 -3.28
N SER A 106 3.02 3.83 -3.65
CA SER A 106 3.07 2.50 -4.25
C SER A 106 3.71 1.47 -3.30
N SER A 107 4.34 0.45 -3.87
CA SER A 107 4.86 -0.71 -3.16
C SER A 107 6.32 -0.97 -3.52
N VAL A 108 7.11 -1.27 -2.49
CA VAL A 108 8.49 -1.72 -2.63
C VAL A 108 8.57 -3.17 -3.11
N GLY A 109 7.63 -4.02 -2.66
CA GLY A 109 7.73 -5.48 -2.82
C GLY A 109 6.64 -6.11 -3.70
N MET A 110 5.60 -5.36 -4.05
CA MET A 110 4.46 -5.84 -4.85
C MET A 110 3.81 -4.68 -5.62
N PRO A 111 4.53 -4.00 -6.53
CA PRO A 111 3.94 -2.96 -7.36
C PRO A 111 2.98 -3.55 -8.40
N PHE A 112 2.09 -2.72 -8.95
CA PHE A 112 1.45 -3.00 -10.23
C PHE A 112 2.06 -2.13 -11.33
N GLY A 113 2.30 -2.71 -12.51
CA GLY A 113 3.09 -2.10 -13.58
C GLY A 113 4.48 -2.72 -13.71
N GLU A 114 5.51 -1.88 -13.91
CA GLU A 114 6.88 -2.36 -14.12
C GLU A 114 7.46 -2.99 -12.83
N PRO A 115 8.19 -4.11 -12.93
CA PRO A 115 8.88 -4.70 -11.79
C PRO A 115 9.90 -3.74 -11.16
N GLY A 116 9.92 -3.64 -9.83
CA GLY A 116 10.92 -2.88 -9.08
C GLY A 116 10.38 -2.36 -7.75
N ALA A 117 11.15 -1.52 -7.08
CA ALA A 117 10.76 -0.92 -5.80
C ALA A 117 10.34 0.53 -6.00
N TYR A 118 9.10 0.85 -5.66
CA TYR A 118 8.56 2.21 -5.71
C TYR A 118 8.47 2.82 -4.31
N TRP A 119 8.81 4.09 -4.19
CA TRP A 119 8.80 4.83 -2.92
C TRP A 119 8.78 6.34 -3.17
N LEU A 120 8.65 7.14 -2.10
CA LEU A 120 8.68 8.60 -2.18
C LEU A 120 9.88 9.17 -1.43
N LEU A 121 10.56 10.14 -2.03
CA LEU A 121 11.49 10.99 -1.30
C LEU A 121 10.77 12.27 -0.88
N LEU A 122 10.69 12.50 0.43
CA LEU A 122 10.07 13.69 1.02
C LEU A 122 11.16 14.69 1.44
N GLY A 123 11.01 15.93 1.02
CA GLY A 123 11.86 17.07 1.36
C GLY A 123 11.14 18.36 0.98
N PRO A 124 11.82 19.44 0.53
CA PRO A 124 11.12 20.65 0.11
C PRO A 124 10.16 20.44 -1.06
N ASN A 125 10.29 19.31 -1.76
CA ASN A 125 9.32 18.78 -2.72
C ASN A 125 9.13 17.28 -2.48
N ILE A 126 8.09 16.69 -3.08
CA ILE A 126 7.87 15.24 -3.09
C ILE A 126 8.34 14.69 -4.43
N GLN A 127 9.14 13.62 -4.40
CA GLN A 127 9.63 12.94 -5.60
C GLN A 127 9.13 11.51 -5.63
N LEU A 128 8.53 11.11 -6.76
CA LEU A 128 8.23 9.71 -7.07
C LEU A 128 9.55 9.01 -7.42
N GLN A 129 9.91 8.00 -6.63
CA GLN A 129 11.16 7.27 -6.80
C GLN A 129 10.88 5.82 -7.22
N TYR A 130 11.81 5.30 -8.01
CA TYR A 130 11.85 3.92 -8.46
C TYR A 130 13.28 3.41 -8.33
N THR A 131 13.44 2.18 -7.86
CA THR A 131 14.74 1.54 -7.73
C THR A 131 14.66 0.12 -8.26
N ASN A 132 15.48 -0.16 -9.26
CA ASN A 132 15.65 -1.53 -9.74
C ASN A 132 16.51 -2.33 -8.73
N TYR A 133 16.24 -3.62 -8.63
CA TYR A 133 17.01 -4.54 -7.81
C TYR A 133 17.15 -5.88 -8.54
N ASN A 134 17.93 -6.81 -7.97
CA ASN A 134 18.08 -8.13 -8.58
C ASN A 134 16.80 -8.96 -8.37
N LEU A 135 15.84 -8.80 -9.29
CA LEU A 135 14.53 -9.46 -9.27
C LEU A 135 14.66 -10.98 -9.29
N ALA A 136 15.61 -11.53 -10.07
CA ALA A 136 15.86 -12.97 -10.14
C ALA A 136 16.30 -13.52 -8.78
N LYS A 137 17.26 -12.85 -8.12
CA LYS A 137 17.73 -13.24 -6.79
C LYS A 137 16.64 -13.09 -5.74
N ALA A 138 15.84 -12.03 -5.78
CA ALA A 138 14.71 -11.87 -4.86
C ALA A 138 13.66 -12.99 -5.04
N ALA A 139 13.33 -13.32 -6.30
CA ALA A 139 12.45 -14.42 -6.63
C ALA A 139 13.00 -15.78 -6.16
N GLU A 140 14.31 -16.02 -6.29
CA GLU A 140 14.97 -17.21 -5.75
C GLU A 140 14.87 -17.28 -4.22
N CYS A 141 15.16 -16.18 -3.51
CA CYS A 141 15.01 -16.11 -2.06
C CYS A 141 13.58 -16.42 -1.62
N ILE A 142 12.57 -15.84 -2.28
CA ILE A 142 11.16 -16.08 -1.96
C ILE A 142 10.79 -17.54 -2.20
N ARG A 143 11.18 -18.12 -3.34
CA ARG A 143 10.94 -19.54 -3.68
C ARG A 143 11.59 -20.52 -2.71
N ALA A 144 12.67 -20.11 -2.03
CA ALA A 144 13.36 -20.92 -1.04
C ALA A 144 12.67 -20.91 0.34
N THR A 145 11.63 -20.08 0.53
CA THR A 145 10.83 -20.08 1.77
C THR A 145 9.76 -21.16 1.76
N ASN A 146 9.20 -21.44 2.94
CA ASN A 146 8.01 -22.27 3.09
C ASN A 146 6.69 -21.48 2.97
N TYR A 147 6.72 -20.26 2.40
CA TYR A 147 5.51 -19.47 2.17
C TYR A 147 4.58 -20.22 1.19
N PRO A 148 3.30 -20.45 1.52
CA PRO A 148 2.41 -21.28 0.71
C PRO A 148 2.33 -20.87 -0.77
N GLN A 149 2.43 -19.57 -1.04
CA GLN A 149 2.38 -19.02 -2.40
C GLN A 149 3.75 -18.57 -2.92
N ALA A 150 4.86 -19.07 -2.37
CA ALA A 150 6.22 -18.62 -2.72
C ALA A 150 6.49 -18.60 -4.24
N ARG A 151 6.09 -19.64 -4.96
CA ARG A 151 6.30 -19.75 -6.41
C ARG A 151 5.48 -18.72 -7.18
N ASP A 152 4.20 -18.61 -6.86
CA ASP A 152 3.27 -17.69 -7.54
C ASP A 152 3.60 -16.24 -7.21
N PHE A 153 3.92 -15.94 -5.96
CA PHE A 153 4.34 -14.60 -5.55
C PHE A 153 5.61 -14.16 -6.28
N ALA A 154 6.63 -15.03 -6.31
CA ALA A 154 7.86 -14.73 -7.04
C ALA A 154 7.62 -14.52 -8.55
N ALA A 155 6.74 -15.31 -9.16
CA ALA A 155 6.42 -15.19 -10.58
C ALA A 155 5.58 -13.93 -10.88
N GLN A 156 4.48 -13.73 -10.15
CA GLN A 156 3.41 -12.80 -10.50
C GLN A 156 3.48 -11.45 -9.78
N ASN A 157 4.31 -11.31 -8.74
CA ASN A 157 4.45 -10.04 -8.00
C ASN A 157 5.86 -9.46 -8.04
N VAL A 158 6.87 -10.30 -8.30
CA VAL A 158 8.28 -9.86 -8.36
C VAL A 158 8.81 -9.84 -9.79
N LEU A 159 8.66 -10.94 -10.53
CA LEU A 159 9.22 -11.04 -11.89
C LEU A 159 8.30 -10.45 -12.95
N GLN A 160 6.99 -10.68 -12.84
CA GLN A 160 5.98 -10.24 -13.80
C GLN A 160 4.73 -9.73 -13.08
N PRO A 161 4.82 -8.56 -12.41
CA PRO A 161 3.67 -7.92 -11.80
C PRO A 161 2.54 -7.69 -12.80
N LEU A 162 1.30 -7.68 -12.29
CA LEU A 162 0.15 -7.35 -13.12
C LEU A 162 0.25 -5.90 -13.59
N ALA A 163 -0.05 -5.66 -14.86
CA ALA A 163 -0.07 -4.33 -15.45
C ALA A 163 -1.03 -3.39 -14.71
N GLU A 164 -0.63 -2.12 -14.57
CA GLU A 164 -1.40 -1.09 -13.87
C GLU A 164 -2.81 -0.97 -14.44
N GLU A 165 -2.97 -0.95 -15.76
CA GLU A 165 -4.25 -0.78 -16.44
C GLU A 165 -5.24 -1.89 -16.06
N LYS A 166 -4.75 -3.13 -16.02
CA LYS A 166 -5.56 -4.29 -15.62
C LYS A 166 -5.99 -4.18 -14.16
N MET A 167 -5.12 -3.71 -13.28
CA MET A 167 -5.48 -3.54 -11.87
C MET A 167 -6.43 -2.37 -11.63
N LEU A 168 -6.33 -1.29 -12.42
CA LEU A 168 -7.31 -0.21 -12.39
C LEU A 168 -8.71 -0.73 -12.77
N GLU A 169 -8.84 -1.61 -13.76
CA GLU A 169 -10.12 -2.25 -14.10
C GLU A 169 -10.68 -3.15 -12.98
N VAL A 170 -9.80 -3.85 -12.26
CA VAL A 170 -10.19 -4.68 -11.11
C VAL A 170 -10.66 -3.78 -9.96
N PHE A 171 -9.90 -2.75 -9.60
CA PHE A 171 -10.24 -1.84 -8.51
C PHE A 171 -11.48 -1.01 -8.79
N ALA A 172 -11.75 -0.61 -10.04
CA ALA A 172 -12.97 0.12 -10.39
C ALA A 172 -14.28 -0.62 -9.99
N LYS A 173 -14.23 -1.95 -9.81
CA LYS A 173 -15.38 -2.77 -9.41
C LYS A 173 -15.68 -2.70 -7.91
N VAL A 174 -14.65 -2.45 -7.11
CA VAL A 174 -14.65 -2.56 -5.64
C VAL A 174 -14.21 -1.28 -4.91
N GLU A 175 -13.78 -0.26 -5.64
CA GLU A 175 -13.42 1.04 -5.09
C GLU A 175 -14.62 1.72 -4.43
N LEU A 176 -14.31 2.71 -3.60
CA LEU A 176 -15.32 3.52 -2.91
C LEU A 176 -16.32 4.15 -3.91
N ARG A 177 -17.60 4.11 -3.52
CA ARG A 177 -18.74 4.55 -4.35
C ARG A 177 -19.41 5.77 -3.77
#